data_AF-A0A8T5S772-F1
#
_entry.id   AF-A0A8T5S772-F1
#
_cell.length_a   1.000
_cell.length_b   1.000
_cell.length_c   1.000
_cell.angle_alpha   90.00
_cell.angle_beta   90.00
_cell.angle_gamma   90.00
#
_symmetry.space_group_name_H-M   'P 1'
#
loop_
_entity.id
_entity.type
_entity.pdbx_description
1 polymer ?
#
loop_
_entity_poly.entity_id
_entity_poly.type
_entity_poly.pdbx_seq_one_letter_code
_entity_poly.pdbx_strand_id
1 'polypeptide(L)'
;GYNTLQGLIEKDVFAHESFANYEWSLLDLKCQENSQLLYGKDIRNQLPKISDLKYDFDDIFVRSLYHLDKSLKERKSSEKTLVSKREFTKAVFKFGFYLCKYFDKSYYLTSVHNISKHIELLHIDNKIRKNMLHFMKESNIFRRTDKFSMDFKSLQKNFIFFIFSLLRNGNLHRKLEFQEMVNYLEKKFNGLPYLTRYIKIAKKIYNSSKI
;
A
#
# COMPACT_ATOMS: atom_id res chain seq x y z
N GLY A 1 -14.73 -10.77 9.52
CA GLY A 1 -16.04 -10.78 10.17
C GLY A 1 -16.89 -9.69 9.57
N TYR A 2 -18.21 -9.78 9.77
CA TYR A 2 -19.04 -8.57 9.77
C TYR A 2 -18.59 -7.74 10.97
N ASN A 3 -18.09 -6.53 10.75
CA ASN A 3 -17.62 -5.69 11.87
C ASN A 3 -18.84 -5.27 12.69
N THR A 4 -18.84 -5.52 14.00
CA THR A 4 -19.90 -5.02 14.89
C THR A 4 -19.73 -3.51 15.09
N LEU A 5 -20.79 -2.80 15.52
CA LEU A 5 -20.64 -1.38 15.89
C LEU A 5 -19.63 -1.23 17.03
N GLN A 6 -19.65 -2.15 18.00
CA GLN A 6 -18.70 -2.18 19.10
C GLN A 6 -17.26 -2.34 18.59
N GLY A 7 -17.00 -3.30 17.69
CA GLY A 7 -15.70 -3.44 17.03
C GLY A 7 -15.29 -2.17 16.28
N LEU A 8 -16.22 -1.47 15.64
CA LEU A 8 -15.89 -0.20 14.96
C LEU A 8 -15.59 0.96 15.93
N ILE A 9 -16.10 0.93 17.15
CA ILE A 9 -15.79 1.92 18.20
C ILE A 9 -14.47 1.57 18.92
N GLU A 10 -14.22 0.28 19.16
CA GLU A 10 -13.10 -0.21 19.96
C GLU A 10 -12.08 -0.95 19.10
N LYS A 11 -10.92 -0.32 18.85
CA LYS A 11 -9.85 -0.87 18.00
C LYS A 11 -9.40 -2.28 18.39
N ASP A 12 -9.33 -2.58 19.69
CA ASP A 12 -8.88 -3.89 20.17
C ASP A 12 -9.91 -4.99 19.88
N VAL A 13 -11.20 -4.67 20.03
CA VAL A 13 -12.31 -5.56 19.65
C VAL A 13 -12.29 -5.77 18.14
N PHE A 14 -12.11 -4.71 17.35
CA PHE A 14 -11.94 -4.83 15.90
C PHE A 14 -10.83 -5.80 15.51
N ALA A 15 -9.66 -5.67 16.15
CA ALA A 15 -8.49 -6.48 15.85
C ALA A 15 -8.72 -7.97 16.16
N HIS A 16 -9.57 -8.28 17.15
CA HIS A 16 -10.01 -9.65 17.43
C HIS A 16 -11.06 -10.16 16.44
N GLU A 17 -12.01 -9.32 16.05
CA GLU A 17 -13.13 -9.71 15.17
C GLU A 17 -12.77 -9.74 13.67
N SER A 18 -11.72 -9.01 13.29
CA SER A 18 -11.44 -8.65 11.91
C SER A 18 -9.96 -8.73 11.57
N PHE A 19 -9.67 -9.37 10.44
CA PHE A 19 -8.34 -9.33 9.82
C PHE A 19 -8.12 -8.06 8.97
N ALA A 20 -9.11 -7.16 8.93
CA ALA A 20 -9.02 -5.90 8.20
C ALA A 20 -8.15 -4.86 8.94
N ASN A 21 -7.78 -3.77 8.27
CA ASN A 21 -7.16 -2.63 8.94
C ASN A 21 -8.25 -1.75 9.54
N TYR A 22 -8.19 -1.51 10.85
CA TYR A 22 -9.18 -0.73 11.58
C TYR A 22 -9.36 0.67 10.99
N GLU A 23 -8.26 1.41 10.80
CA GLU A 23 -8.29 2.77 10.31
C GLU A 23 -8.89 2.84 8.90
N TRP A 24 -8.53 1.91 8.02
CA TRP A 24 -9.04 1.83 6.65
C TRP A 24 -10.53 1.50 6.64
N SER A 25 -10.98 0.57 7.49
CA SER A 25 -12.40 0.25 7.63
C SER A 25 -13.20 1.43 8.15
N LEU A 26 -12.67 2.22 9.10
CA LEU A 26 -13.31 3.45 9.55
C LEU A 26 -13.39 4.51 8.47
N LEU A 27 -12.31 4.71 7.69
CA LEU A 27 -12.31 5.64 6.58
C LEU A 27 -13.36 5.27 5.53
N ASP A 28 -13.44 3.99 5.16
CA ASP A 28 -14.41 3.51 4.16
C ASP A 28 -15.86 3.67 4.64
N LEU A 29 -16.14 3.53 5.95
CA LEU A 29 -17.48 3.74 6.49
C LEU A 29 -17.84 5.23 6.69
N LYS A 30 -16.86 6.09 6.95
CA LYS A 30 -17.08 7.53 7.13
C LYS A 30 -17.18 8.29 5.82
N CYS A 31 -16.47 7.88 4.78
CA CYS A 31 -16.54 8.50 3.47
C CYS A 31 -17.86 8.12 2.78
N GLN A 32 -18.70 9.13 2.52
CA GLN A 32 -20.03 8.96 1.91
C GLN A 32 -19.99 8.22 0.56
N GLU A 33 -18.89 8.33 -0.18
CA GLU A 33 -18.65 7.67 -1.48
C GLU A 33 -18.47 6.14 -1.37
N ASN A 34 -18.08 5.63 -0.19
CA ASN A 34 -17.77 4.21 0.06
C ASN A 34 -18.83 3.51 0.94
N SER A 35 -19.91 4.22 1.28
CA SER A 35 -20.86 3.89 2.34
C SER A 35 -21.40 2.46 2.27
N GLN A 36 -20.92 1.60 3.17
CA GLN A 36 -21.62 0.37 3.54
C GLN A 36 -22.49 0.67 4.75
N LEU A 37 -23.80 0.56 4.59
CA LEU A 37 -24.73 0.57 5.72
C LEU A 37 -24.41 -0.65 6.60
N LEU A 38 -24.21 -0.45 7.91
CA LEU A 38 -24.11 -1.59 8.82
C LEU A 38 -25.54 -2.10 9.08
N TYR A 39 -25.89 -3.22 8.46
CA TYR A 39 -27.25 -3.79 8.48
C TYR A 39 -28.34 -2.80 8.05
N GLY A 40 -28.07 -1.95 7.04
CA GLY A 40 -29.05 -0.97 6.56
C GLY A 40 -29.12 0.33 7.36
N LYS A 41 -28.38 0.45 8.47
CA LYS A 41 -28.34 1.65 9.32
C LYS A 41 -27.14 2.54 9.01
N ASP A 42 -27.37 3.84 8.91
CA ASP A 42 -26.31 4.84 8.90
C ASP A 42 -25.75 5.01 10.32
N ILE A 43 -24.48 4.61 10.48
CA ILE A 43 -23.77 4.66 11.76
C ILE A 43 -22.70 5.76 11.78
N ARG A 44 -22.61 6.63 10.77
CA ARG A 44 -21.49 7.57 10.63
C ARG A 44 -21.32 8.47 11.86
N ASN A 45 -22.41 8.92 12.48
CA ASN A 45 -22.37 9.76 13.68
C ASN A 45 -21.95 9.00 14.95
N GLN A 46 -21.95 7.67 14.91
CA GLN A 46 -21.59 6.79 16.02
C GLN A 46 -20.12 6.32 15.95
N LEU A 47 -19.46 6.52 14.80
CA LEU A 47 -18.08 6.12 14.58
C LEU A 47 -17.08 7.18 15.12
N PRO A 48 -15.87 6.78 15.55
CA PRO A 48 -14.81 7.69 15.96
C PRO A 48 -14.53 8.78 14.90
N LYS A 49 -14.13 9.98 15.33
CA LYS A 49 -13.75 11.03 14.37
C LYS A 49 -12.47 10.61 13.66
N ILE A 50 -12.44 10.83 12.35
CA ILE A 50 -11.28 10.49 11.52
C ILE A 50 -10.03 11.26 11.95
N SER A 51 -10.21 12.48 12.48
CA SER A 51 -9.13 13.32 13.06
C SER A 51 -8.41 12.67 14.23
N ASP A 52 -9.08 11.76 14.94
CA ASP A 52 -8.56 11.17 16.17
C ASP A 52 -7.78 9.88 15.88
N LEU A 53 -7.76 9.43 14.61
CA LEU A 53 -7.04 8.24 14.17
C LEU A 53 -5.53 8.45 14.23
N LYS A 54 -4.88 7.68 15.10
CA LYS A 54 -3.42 7.57 15.17
C LYS A 54 -2.95 6.48 14.21
N TYR A 55 -2.49 6.90 13.03
CA TYR A 55 -1.99 5.98 12.02
C TYR A 55 -0.62 5.42 12.39
N ASP A 56 -0.51 4.10 12.34
CA ASP A 56 0.78 3.40 12.31
C ASP A 56 1.29 3.36 10.87
N PHE A 57 2.29 4.20 10.56
CA PHE A 57 2.91 4.26 9.24
C PHE A 57 3.52 2.92 8.83
N ASP A 58 4.01 2.11 9.78
CA ASP A 58 4.52 0.78 9.47
C ASP A 58 3.39 -0.13 9.00
N ASP A 59 2.24 -0.10 9.67
CA ASP A 59 1.10 -0.95 9.31
C ASP A 59 0.57 -0.60 7.90
N ILE A 60 0.44 0.68 7.57
CA ILE A 60 0.01 1.09 6.23
C ILE A 60 1.06 0.65 5.18
N PHE A 61 2.33 0.94 5.45
CA PHE A 61 3.40 0.64 4.52
C PHE A 61 3.55 -0.86 4.28
N VAL A 62 3.53 -1.67 5.35
CA VAL A 62 3.71 -3.11 5.24
C VAL A 62 2.57 -3.80 4.51
N ARG A 63 1.35 -3.24 4.52
CA ARG A 63 0.24 -3.73 3.69
C ARG A 63 0.49 -3.53 2.21
N SER A 64 1.13 -2.42 1.81
CA SER A 64 1.58 -2.27 0.42
C SER A 64 2.56 -3.39 0.04
N LEU A 65 3.53 -3.67 0.90
CA LEU A 65 4.51 -4.74 0.68
C LEU A 65 3.85 -6.13 0.63
N TYR A 66 2.86 -6.40 1.48
CA TYR A 66 2.10 -7.64 1.45
C TYR A 66 1.42 -7.89 0.10
N HIS A 67 0.73 -6.88 -0.45
CA HIS A 67 0.10 -7.01 -1.77
C HIS A 67 1.14 -7.13 -2.89
N LEU A 68 2.30 -6.50 -2.74
CA LEU A 68 3.39 -6.62 -3.71
C LEU A 68 4.02 -8.01 -3.68
N ASP A 69 4.24 -8.59 -2.50
CA ASP A 69 4.74 -9.95 -2.32
C ASP A 69 3.74 -10.98 -2.87
N LYS A 70 2.45 -10.81 -2.58
CA LYS A 70 1.38 -11.62 -3.15
C LYS A 70 1.32 -11.50 -4.67
N SER A 71 1.52 -10.30 -5.22
CA SER A 71 1.63 -10.11 -6.66
C SER A 71 2.77 -10.93 -7.26
N LEU A 72 3.92 -11.00 -6.60
CA LEU A 72 5.05 -11.85 -7.03
C LEU A 72 4.71 -13.34 -6.95
N LYS A 73 4.05 -13.76 -5.86
CA LYS A 73 3.61 -15.15 -5.64
C LYS A 73 2.71 -15.66 -6.77
N GLU A 74 1.70 -14.89 -7.14
CA GLU A 74 0.65 -15.30 -8.09
C GLU A 74 1.11 -15.24 -9.56
N ARG A 75 2.30 -14.71 -9.86
CA ARG A 75 2.78 -14.54 -11.24
C ARG A 75 3.09 -15.86 -11.97
N LYS A 76 3.02 -17.01 -11.30
CA LYS A 76 3.54 -18.30 -11.80
C LYS A 76 2.73 -18.95 -12.93
N SER A 77 1.48 -18.53 -13.20
CA SER A 77 0.67 -19.05 -14.33
C SER A 77 -0.12 -17.95 -15.05
N SER A 78 -0.56 -18.21 -16.29
CA SER A 78 -1.32 -17.27 -17.13
C SER A 78 -2.66 -16.87 -16.50
N GLU A 79 -3.44 -17.82 -15.96
CA GLU A 79 -4.69 -17.54 -15.25
C GLU A 79 -4.47 -16.68 -14.00
N LYS A 80 -3.41 -16.97 -13.24
CA LYS A 80 -3.04 -16.22 -12.04
C LYS A 80 -2.36 -14.89 -12.36
N THR A 81 -2.02 -14.63 -13.63
CA THR A 81 -1.44 -13.36 -14.05
C THR A 81 -2.41 -12.21 -13.82
N LEU A 82 -3.72 -12.39 -14.05
CA LEU A 82 -4.68 -11.33 -13.75
C LEU A 82 -4.76 -11.02 -12.25
N VAL A 83 -4.72 -12.05 -11.40
CA VAL A 83 -4.66 -11.90 -9.94
C VAL A 83 -3.39 -11.16 -9.54
N SER A 84 -2.24 -11.56 -10.09
CA SER A 84 -0.94 -10.90 -9.86
C SER A 84 -0.98 -9.41 -10.21
N LYS A 85 -1.55 -9.05 -11.36
CA LYS A 85 -1.72 -7.65 -11.81
C LYS A 85 -2.67 -6.86 -10.88
N ARG A 86 -3.79 -7.47 -10.46
CA ARG A 86 -4.72 -6.85 -9.50
C ARG A 86 -4.05 -6.61 -8.15
N GLU A 87 -3.32 -7.57 -7.62
CA GLU A 87 -2.56 -7.41 -6.37
C GLU A 87 -1.46 -6.35 -6.50
N PHE A 88 -0.78 -6.26 -7.64
CA PHE A 88 0.18 -5.18 -7.91
C PHE A 88 -0.47 -3.79 -7.80
N THR A 89 -1.60 -3.58 -8.48
CA THR A 89 -2.28 -2.27 -8.40
C THR A 89 -2.77 -1.95 -6.97
N LYS A 90 -3.20 -2.95 -6.19
CA LYS A 90 -3.51 -2.74 -4.75
C LYS A 90 -2.27 -2.27 -3.98
N ALA A 91 -1.11 -2.87 -4.25
CA ALA A 91 0.15 -2.46 -3.63
C ALA A 91 0.51 -1.01 -3.96
N VAL A 92 0.38 -0.62 -5.24
CA VAL A 92 0.63 0.75 -5.70
C VAL A 92 -0.31 1.75 -5.03
N PHE A 93 -1.62 1.48 -4.99
CA PHE A 93 -2.58 2.40 -4.37
C PHE A 93 -2.41 2.52 -2.86
N LYS A 94 -2.11 1.42 -2.16
CA LYS A 94 -1.80 1.47 -0.73
C LYS A 94 -0.50 2.22 -0.44
N PHE A 95 0.50 2.09 -1.32
CA PHE A 95 1.70 2.90 -1.22
C PHE A 95 1.42 4.38 -1.49
N GLY A 96 0.56 4.68 -2.47
CA GLY A 96 0.07 6.03 -2.74
C GLY A 96 -0.62 6.64 -1.53
N PHE A 97 -1.58 5.93 -0.94
CA PHE A 97 -2.23 6.37 0.30
C PHE A 97 -1.22 6.61 1.43
N TYR A 98 -0.26 5.70 1.61
CA TYR A 98 0.83 5.88 2.57
C TYR A 98 1.60 7.18 2.34
N LEU A 99 1.96 7.50 1.08
CA LEU A 99 2.65 8.76 0.76
C LEU A 99 1.79 9.98 1.02
N CYS A 100 0.50 9.95 0.63
CA CYS A 100 -0.45 11.02 0.95
C CYS A 100 -0.46 11.28 2.44
N LYS A 101 -0.60 10.22 3.25
CA LYS A 101 -0.65 10.36 4.71
C LYS A 101 0.68 10.81 5.35
N TYR A 102 1.79 10.36 4.77
CA TYR A 102 3.13 10.69 5.25
C TYR A 102 3.47 12.16 5.03
N PHE A 103 3.13 12.72 3.87
CA PHE A 103 3.40 14.12 3.54
C PHE A 103 2.28 15.08 3.95
N ASP A 104 1.05 14.60 4.04
CA ASP A 104 -0.12 15.35 4.52
C ASP A 104 -0.84 14.54 5.61
N LYS A 105 -0.57 14.90 6.87
CA LYS A 105 -1.22 14.26 8.04
C LYS A 105 -2.73 14.48 8.06
N SER A 106 -3.25 15.49 7.37
CA SER A 106 -4.69 15.77 7.25
C SER A 106 -5.36 15.02 6.11
N TYR A 107 -4.62 14.22 5.34
CA TYR A 107 -5.19 13.40 4.28
C TYR A 107 -5.91 12.16 4.83
N TYR A 108 -7.14 11.92 4.37
CA TYR A 108 -7.96 10.79 4.83
C TYR A 108 -8.76 10.08 3.73
N LEU A 109 -8.63 10.50 2.47
CA LEU A 109 -9.45 9.97 1.37
C LEU A 109 -8.86 8.65 0.83
N THR A 110 -9.64 7.57 0.84
CA THR A 110 -9.19 6.23 0.42
C THR A 110 -9.48 5.88 -1.04
N SER A 111 -10.27 6.69 -1.74
CA SER A 111 -10.63 6.41 -3.13
C SER A 111 -9.41 6.51 -4.05
N VAL A 112 -9.34 5.61 -5.05
CA VAL A 112 -8.23 5.58 -6.02
C VAL A 112 -8.09 6.92 -6.76
N HIS A 113 -9.21 7.57 -7.06
CA HIS A 113 -9.24 8.88 -7.70
C HIS A 113 -8.59 9.96 -6.81
N ASN A 114 -9.02 10.06 -5.55
CA ASN A 114 -8.49 11.07 -4.62
C ASN A 114 -7.02 10.83 -4.29
N ILE A 115 -6.61 9.56 -4.12
CA ILE A 115 -5.19 9.21 -3.92
C ILE A 115 -4.38 9.63 -5.15
N SER A 116 -4.85 9.35 -6.37
CA SER A 116 -4.14 9.72 -7.59
C SER A 116 -3.96 11.23 -7.72
N LYS A 117 -5.05 11.99 -7.50
CA LYS A 117 -5.03 13.45 -7.54
C LYS A 117 -4.09 14.04 -6.49
N HIS A 118 -4.08 13.49 -5.28
CA HIS A 118 -3.20 13.99 -4.23
C HIS A 118 -1.72 13.64 -4.47
N ILE A 119 -1.43 12.48 -5.06
CA ILE A 119 -0.06 12.14 -5.51
C ILE A 119 0.41 13.14 -6.60
N GLU A 120 -0.46 13.58 -7.51
CA GLU A 120 -0.14 14.64 -8.48
C GLU A 120 0.24 15.96 -7.79
N LEU A 121 -0.52 16.38 -6.78
CA LEU A 121 -0.22 17.57 -5.98
C LEU A 121 1.13 17.44 -5.25
N LEU A 122 1.37 16.31 -4.57
CA LEU A 122 2.65 16.04 -3.91
C LEU A 122 3.84 16.05 -4.88
N HIS A 123 3.63 15.69 -6.14
CA HIS A 123 4.68 15.77 -7.15
C HIS A 123 4.95 17.22 -7.57
N ILE A 124 3.91 18.01 -7.79
CA ILE A 124 4.02 19.45 -8.09
C ILE A 124 4.80 20.16 -6.98
N ASP A 125 4.54 19.80 -5.72
CA ASP A 125 5.23 20.33 -4.54
C ASP A 125 6.65 19.75 -4.32
N ASN A 126 7.16 18.97 -5.28
CA ASN A 126 8.46 18.29 -5.23
C ASN A 126 8.66 17.37 -4.01
N LYS A 127 7.58 16.92 -3.35
CA LYS A 127 7.63 16.00 -2.21
C LYS A 127 7.88 14.56 -2.65
N ILE A 128 7.45 14.19 -3.85
CA ILE A 128 7.62 12.84 -4.40
C ILE A 128 8.26 12.83 -5.78
N ARG A 129 8.96 11.73 -6.08
CA ARG A 129 9.60 11.49 -7.38
C ARG A 129 8.56 11.15 -8.46
N LYS A 130 8.82 11.61 -9.69
CA LYS A 130 7.99 11.37 -10.89
C LYS A 130 7.67 9.88 -11.15
N ASN A 131 8.56 8.97 -10.77
CA ASN A 131 8.33 7.53 -10.87
C ASN A 131 7.02 7.10 -10.20
N MET A 132 6.65 7.70 -9.06
CA MET A 132 5.41 7.36 -8.37
C MET A 132 4.17 7.65 -9.23
N LEU A 133 4.16 8.78 -9.95
CA LEU A 133 3.07 9.11 -10.87
C LEU A 133 2.95 8.10 -11.99
N HIS A 134 4.08 7.64 -12.52
CA HIS A 134 4.08 6.63 -13.56
C HIS A 134 3.42 5.32 -13.08
N PHE A 135 3.76 4.84 -11.88
CA PHE A 135 3.15 3.63 -11.32
C PHE A 135 1.65 3.79 -11.05
N MET A 136 1.22 4.96 -10.54
CA MET A 136 -0.20 5.27 -10.34
C MET A 136 -0.97 5.29 -11.66
N LYS A 137 -0.42 5.95 -12.69
CA LYS A 137 -1.04 6.04 -14.01
C LYS A 137 -1.20 4.66 -14.65
N GLU A 138 -0.16 3.84 -14.64
CA GLU A 138 -0.22 2.46 -15.14
C GLU A 138 -1.27 1.62 -14.39
N SER A 139 -1.34 1.77 -13.06
CA SER A 139 -2.32 1.07 -12.24
C SER A 139 -3.76 1.52 -12.54
N ASN A 140 -3.98 2.81 -12.78
CA ASN A 140 -5.27 3.35 -13.18
C ASN A 140 -5.70 2.88 -14.58
N ILE A 141 -4.77 2.84 -15.55
CA ILE A 141 -5.05 2.30 -16.89
C ILE A 141 -5.45 0.83 -16.81
N PHE A 142 -4.70 0.02 -16.05
CA PHE A 142 -5.02 -1.38 -15.86
C PHE A 142 -6.40 -1.56 -15.22
N ARG A 143 -6.76 -0.77 -14.21
CA ARG A 143 -8.08 -0.87 -13.56
C ARG A 143 -9.26 -0.57 -14.48
N ARG A 144 -9.03 0.16 -15.58
CA ARG A 144 -10.05 0.51 -16.57
C ARG A 144 -10.06 -0.44 -17.76
N THR A 145 -8.93 -1.04 -18.09
CA THR A 145 -8.74 -1.74 -19.39
C THR A 145 -8.25 -3.19 -19.25
N ASP A 146 -7.94 -3.64 -18.03
CA ASP A 146 -7.24 -4.90 -17.71
C ASP A 146 -5.88 -5.07 -18.41
N LYS A 147 -5.32 -3.97 -18.93
CA LYS A 147 -4.02 -3.94 -19.64
C LYS A 147 -3.10 -2.89 -19.04
N PHE A 148 -1.80 -3.22 -18.99
CA PHE A 148 -0.74 -2.24 -18.75
C PHE A 148 -0.23 -1.73 -20.09
N SER A 149 0.27 -0.50 -20.13
CA SER A 149 0.89 0.04 -21.36
C SER A 149 2.27 -0.55 -21.61
N MET A 150 2.88 -1.14 -20.58
CA MET A 150 4.21 -1.74 -20.64
C MET A 150 4.22 -3.18 -20.10
N ASP A 151 5.35 -3.87 -20.30
CA ASP A 151 5.56 -5.20 -19.73
C ASP A 151 5.40 -5.19 -18.20
N PHE A 152 4.44 -5.99 -17.74
CA PHE A 152 4.08 -6.06 -16.32
C PHE A 152 5.25 -6.52 -15.45
N LYS A 153 6.12 -7.42 -15.95
CA LYS A 153 7.25 -7.94 -15.17
C LYS A 153 8.25 -6.83 -14.87
N SER A 154 8.52 -5.99 -15.87
CA SER A 154 9.39 -4.82 -15.79
C SER A 154 8.78 -3.75 -14.89
N LEU A 155 7.49 -3.44 -15.06
CA LEU A 155 6.75 -2.49 -14.22
C LEU A 155 6.82 -2.88 -12.72
N GLN A 156 6.54 -4.15 -12.41
CA GLN A 156 6.58 -4.70 -11.05
C GLN A 156 7.99 -4.60 -10.44
N LYS A 157 9.03 -5.00 -11.19
CA LYS A 157 10.43 -4.92 -10.76
C LYS A 157 10.86 -3.47 -10.49
N ASN A 158 10.50 -2.55 -11.38
CA ASN A 158 10.82 -1.13 -11.24
C ASN A 158 10.16 -0.53 -10.00
N PHE A 159 8.92 -0.91 -9.68
CA PHE A 159 8.24 -0.46 -8.47
C PHE A 159 8.90 -0.98 -7.19
N ILE A 160 9.32 -2.26 -7.17
CA ILE A 160 10.07 -2.83 -6.04
C ILE A 160 11.36 -2.04 -5.77
N PHE A 161 12.16 -1.81 -6.82
CA PHE A 161 13.41 -1.06 -6.69
C PHE A 161 13.18 0.40 -6.32
N PHE A 162 12.11 1.00 -6.82
CA PHE A 162 11.70 2.32 -6.39
C PHE A 162 11.46 2.38 -4.88
N ILE A 163 10.63 1.49 -4.32
CA ILE A 163 10.38 1.44 -2.86
C ILE A 163 11.68 1.21 -2.08
N PHE A 164 12.50 0.22 -2.46
CA PHE A 164 13.76 -0.06 -1.77
C PHE A 164 14.73 1.13 -1.83
N SER A 165 14.75 1.87 -2.94
CA SER A 165 15.56 3.09 -3.04
C SER A 165 15.06 4.19 -2.11
N LEU A 166 13.75 4.31 -1.89
CA LEU A 166 13.20 5.31 -0.97
C LEU A 166 13.56 4.98 0.49
N LEU A 167 13.44 3.70 0.88
CA LEU A 167 13.86 3.22 2.21
C LEU A 167 15.35 3.42 2.44
N ARG A 168 16.21 3.00 1.51
CA ARG A 168 17.67 3.12 1.68
C ARG A 168 18.14 4.57 1.77
N ASN A 169 17.49 5.47 1.04
CA ASN A 169 17.84 6.89 1.06
C ASN A 169 17.21 7.66 2.23
N GLY A 170 16.35 7.04 3.04
CA GLY A 170 15.67 7.72 4.14
C GLY A 170 14.60 8.72 3.67
N ASN A 171 14.02 8.51 2.49
CA ASN A 171 12.97 9.39 1.95
C ASN A 171 11.56 9.05 2.49
N LEU A 172 11.46 8.05 3.36
CA LEU A 172 10.23 7.59 4.01
C LEU A 172 10.36 7.76 5.52
N HIS A 173 9.34 7.32 6.28
CA HIS A 173 9.32 7.38 7.75
C HIS A 173 10.49 6.64 8.44
N ARG A 174 11.25 5.82 7.71
CA ARG A 174 12.48 5.17 8.19
C ARG A 174 13.51 5.04 7.08
N LYS A 175 14.78 5.09 7.47
CA LYS A 175 15.91 4.64 6.65
C LYS A 175 16.26 3.21 7.03
N LEU A 176 16.44 2.33 6.03
CA LEU A 176 16.83 0.95 6.27
C LEU A 176 17.96 0.55 5.32
N GLU A 177 19.05 0.03 5.87
CA GLU A 177 20.11 -0.63 5.13
C GLU A 177 19.68 -2.03 4.65
N PHE A 178 20.43 -2.64 3.75
CA PHE A 178 20.05 -3.92 3.13
C PHE A 178 19.71 -5.03 4.13
N GLN A 179 20.52 -5.17 5.19
CA GLN A 179 20.27 -6.22 6.19
C GLN A 179 19.03 -5.91 7.04
N GLU A 180 18.81 -4.64 7.36
CA GLU A 180 17.63 -4.21 8.11
C GLU A 180 16.36 -4.39 7.29
N MET A 181 16.40 -4.10 5.99
CA MET A 181 15.27 -4.37 5.09
C MET A 181 14.97 -5.87 4.98
N VAL A 182 15.99 -6.74 4.92
CA VAL A 182 15.78 -8.20 4.96
C VAL A 182 15.09 -8.60 6.27
N ASN A 183 15.64 -8.18 7.40
CA ASN A 183 15.07 -8.48 8.72
C ASN A 183 13.63 -7.95 8.86
N TYR A 184 13.36 -6.76 8.30
CA TYR A 184 12.03 -6.16 8.28
C TYR A 184 11.03 -7.00 7.50
N LEU A 185 11.40 -7.46 6.30
CA LEU A 185 10.55 -8.30 5.45
C LEU A 185 10.33 -9.71 6.03
N GLU A 186 11.34 -10.29 6.69
CA GLU A 186 11.25 -11.63 7.29
C GLU A 186 10.35 -11.66 8.54
N LYS A 187 10.26 -10.54 9.29
CA LYS A 187 9.47 -10.44 10.52
C LYS A 187 7.98 -10.07 10.33
N LYS A 188 7.58 -9.57 9.16
CA LYS A 188 6.21 -9.05 8.93
C LYS A 188 5.35 -10.05 8.14
N PHE A 189 4.06 -10.16 8.49
CA PHE A 189 3.08 -11.06 7.84
C PHE A 189 3.55 -12.52 7.68
N ASN A 190 4.15 -13.12 8.72
CA ASN A 190 4.76 -14.46 8.64
C ASN A 190 5.86 -14.60 7.58
N GLY A 191 6.48 -13.47 7.22
CA GLY A 191 7.52 -13.34 6.21
C GLY A 191 6.97 -12.93 4.85
N LEU A 192 7.72 -12.05 4.16
CA LEU A 192 7.49 -11.63 2.78
C LEU A 192 8.58 -12.23 1.87
N PRO A 193 8.54 -13.55 1.58
CA PRO A 193 9.67 -14.29 1.03
C PRO A 193 10.02 -13.90 -0.41
N TYR A 194 9.04 -13.51 -1.23
CA TYR A 194 9.30 -13.15 -2.62
C TYR A 194 10.01 -11.81 -2.70
N LEU A 195 9.60 -10.81 -1.91
CA LEU A 195 10.32 -9.55 -1.76
C LEU A 195 11.70 -9.75 -1.14
N THR A 196 11.81 -10.64 -0.15
CA THR A 196 13.09 -10.99 0.48
C THR A 196 14.11 -11.52 -0.54
N ARG A 197 13.65 -12.33 -1.50
CA ARG A 197 14.50 -12.79 -2.61
C ARG A 197 14.98 -11.63 -3.49
N TYR A 198 14.11 -10.67 -3.81
CA TYR A 198 14.48 -9.51 -4.62
C TYR A 198 15.53 -8.64 -3.94
N ILE A 199 15.42 -8.42 -2.63
CA ILE A 199 16.41 -7.58 -1.94
C ILE A 199 17.76 -8.28 -1.78
N LYS A 200 17.78 -9.61 -1.59
CA LYS A 200 19.02 -10.40 -1.59
C LYS A 200 19.74 -10.32 -2.95
N ILE A 201 18.98 -10.35 -4.06
CA ILE A 201 19.52 -10.11 -5.41
C ILE A 201 20.03 -8.68 -5.56
N ALA A 202 19.26 -7.67 -5.12
CA ALA A 202 19.66 -6.26 -5.20
C ALA A 202 20.95 -5.98 -4.43
N LYS A 203 21.11 -6.56 -3.23
CA LYS A 203 22.34 -6.49 -2.42
C LYS A 203 23.54 -7.06 -3.17
N LYS A 204 23.38 -8.23 -3.82
CA LYS A 204 24.45 -8.85 -4.61
C LYS A 204 24.89 -7.94 -5.76
N ILE A 205 23.94 -7.42 -6.55
CA ILE A 205 24.24 -6.53 -7.68
C ILE A 205 24.97 -5.26 -7.20
N TYR A 206 24.47 -4.62 -6.13
CA TYR A 206 25.05 -3.41 -5.57
C TYR A 206 26.50 -3.60 -5.11
N ASN A 207 26.77 -4.74 -4.45
CA ASN A 207 28.11 -5.07 -3.99
C ASN A 207 29.06 -5.36 -5.16
N SER A 208 28.57 -6.00 -6.24
CA SER A 208 29.38 -6.26 -7.43
C SER A 208 29.67 -5.01 -8.27
N SER A 209 28.83 -3.97 -8.22
CA SER A 209 29.04 -2.70 -8.92
C SER A 209 29.93 -1.70 -8.15
N LYS A 210 30.32 -2.04 -6.92
CA LYS A 210 31.19 -1.23 -6.06
C LYS A 210 32.65 -1.72 -6.03
N ILE A 211 32.94 -2.78 -6.78
CA ILE A 211 34.28 -3.29 -7.11
C ILE A 211 34.63 -2.69 -8.47
#